data_AF-A0A2D6PY31-F1
#
_entry.id   AF-A0A2D6PY31-F1
#
_cell.length_a   1.000
_cell.length_b   1.000
_cell.length_c   1.000
_cell.angle_alpha   90.00
_cell.angle_beta   90.00
_cell.angle_gamma   90.00
#
_symmetry.space_group_name_H-M   'P 1'
#
loop_
_entity.id
_entity.type
_entity.pdbx_description
1 polymer ?
#
loop_
_entity_poly.entity_id
_entity_poly.type
_entity_poly.pdbx_seq_one_letter_code
_entity_poly.pdbx_strand_id
1 'polypeptide(L)'
;MDAKRKATKGRLGFTIHRTDHTEDEAYYLRGGLTFKETHRGEDHPSVLEHPIQDFKWGDYSAKPNHRYTYKITPAYGTPKNITHSRRSPSPSGRSRRNTKEHTVYFNRGVAGSQAFAQKFPEITKKDLDGQGDNDNAAAVQWLSRGLLEGMCAFIAKAKGKDWGLRVCIFEFTFQPVLDELRKAHLRKADVQVLNDQKSKALREENLPAIAEARISGLVTPRKAAGQGLGHNKFIVLLHKGRPVELWTGSTNIAEWHEEKLTGLNVHVRYVHNKYYQRGSVREQERKHFGKAP
;
A
#
# COMPACT_ATOMS: atom_id res chain seq x y z
N MET A 1 -13.98 19.61 -2.72
CA MET A 1 -15.24 19.96 -3.40
C MET A 1 -15.81 21.18 -2.70
N ASP A 2 -15.74 22.35 -3.33
CA ASP A 2 -16.29 23.57 -2.75
C ASP A 2 -17.82 23.59 -2.89
N ALA A 3 -18.53 23.19 -1.84
CA ALA A 3 -19.97 23.33 -1.77
C ALA A 3 -20.32 24.67 -1.12
N LYS A 4 -21.14 25.50 -1.78
CA LYS A 4 -21.69 26.73 -1.18
C LYS A 4 -22.42 26.37 0.12
N ARG A 5 -22.28 27.18 1.18
CA ARG A 5 -22.90 26.95 2.51
C ARG A 5 -24.41 26.65 2.46
N LYS A 6 -25.15 27.22 1.50
CA LYS A 6 -26.57 26.90 1.29
C LYS A 6 -26.82 25.42 0.91
N ALA A 7 -25.87 24.79 0.22
CA ALA A 7 -25.96 23.38 -0.20
C ALA A 7 -25.69 22.38 0.93
N THR A 8 -25.33 22.83 2.13
CA THR A 8 -25.09 21.96 3.30
C THR A 8 -26.29 21.86 4.24
N LYS A 9 -27.30 22.75 4.11
CA LYS A 9 -28.47 22.73 4.99
C LYS A 9 -29.26 21.42 4.81
N GLY A 10 -29.49 20.70 5.91
CA GLY A 10 -30.24 19.44 5.91
C GLY A 10 -29.55 18.27 5.20
N ARG A 11 -28.26 18.39 4.88
CA ARG A 11 -27.48 17.31 4.23
C ARG A 11 -27.08 16.28 5.26
N LEU A 12 -27.41 15.03 4.98
CA LEU A 12 -27.03 13.87 5.80
C LEU A 12 -25.68 13.30 5.39
N GLY A 13 -25.31 13.40 4.11
CA GLY A 13 -24.03 12.89 3.61
C GLY A 13 -24.04 12.72 2.10
N PHE A 14 -23.24 11.77 1.62
CA PHE A 14 -23.12 11.43 0.20
C PHE A 14 -23.28 9.93 -0.01
N THR A 15 -24.10 9.55 -0.99
CA THR A 15 -24.16 8.19 -1.51
C THR A 15 -23.17 8.06 -2.65
N ILE A 16 -22.62 6.86 -2.83
CA ILE A 16 -21.64 6.57 -3.87
C ILE A 16 -22.09 5.33 -4.60
N HIS A 17 -22.42 5.50 -5.89
CA HIS A 17 -22.72 4.40 -6.79
C HIS A 17 -21.51 4.16 -7.68
N ARG A 18 -21.01 2.93 -7.69
CA ARG A 18 -19.87 2.53 -8.52
C ARG A 18 -20.37 1.74 -9.72
N THR A 19 -19.81 2.04 -10.87
CA THR A 19 -19.88 1.20 -12.07
C THR A 19 -18.48 0.72 -12.42
N ASP A 20 -18.26 -0.59 -12.43
CA ASP A 20 -17.10 -1.24 -13.01
C ASP A 20 -17.37 -1.57 -14.47
N HIS A 21 -16.75 -0.82 -15.37
CA HIS A 21 -16.94 -1.01 -16.81
C HIS A 21 -16.14 -2.19 -17.38
N THR A 22 -15.37 -2.86 -16.55
CA THR A 22 -14.50 -3.98 -16.94
C THR A 22 -15.23 -5.30 -16.74
N GLU A 23 -15.98 -5.40 -15.66
CA GLU A 23 -16.79 -6.57 -15.30
C GLU A 23 -18.30 -6.35 -15.52
N ASP A 24 -18.69 -5.18 -16.01
CA ASP A 24 -20.09 -4.78 -16.23
C ASP A 24 -20.98 -4.87 -14.97
N GLU A 25 -20.40 -4.47 -13.83
CA GLU A 25 -21.10 -4.45 -12.54
C GLU A 25 -21.42 -3.02 -12.11
N ALA A 26 -22.59 -2.80 -11.51
CA ALA A 26 -22.96 -1.49 -11.00
C ALA A 26 -23.79 -1.59 -9.71
N TYR A 27 -23.33 -0.93 -8.63
CA TYR A 27 -23.97 -1.00 -7.33
C TYR A 27 -23.62 0.19 -6.41
N TYR A 28 -24.45 0.42 -5.40
CA TYR A 28 -24.13 1.34 -4.31
C TYR A 28 -23.09 0.74 -3.38
N LEU A 29 -22.04 1.50 -3.08
CA LEU A 29 -21.01 1.07 -2.12
C LEU A 29 -21.64 0.74 -0.77
N ARG A 30 -20.96 -0.08 0.01
CA ARG A 30 -21.35 -0.38 1.39
C ARG A 30 -20.46 0.37 2.36
N GLY A 31 -21.06 0.87 3.42
CA GLY A 31 -20.42 1.59 4.49
C GLY A 31 -20.42 0.77 5.77
N GLY A 32 -19.84 1.34 6.82
CA GLY A 32 -19.81 0.72 8.14
C GLY A 32 -20.63 1.43 9.21
N LEU A 33 -21.09 2.65 8.93
CA LEU A 33 -21.82 3.48 9.88
C LEU A 33 -23.29 3.49 9.50
N THR A 34 -24.15 3.46 10.52
CA THR A 34 -25.59 3.59 10.39
C THR A 34 -26.11 4.78 11.17
N PHE A 35 -27.34 5.20 10.86
CA PHE A 35 -28.10 6.07 11.75
C PHE A 35 -28.77 5.21 12.81
N LYS A 36 -28.74 5.65 14.06
CA LYS A 36 -29.31 4.91 15.18
C LYS A 36 -30.79 4.57 14.97
N GLU A 37 -31.52 5.47 14.31
CA GLU A 37 -32.97 5.40 14.11
C GLU A 37 -33.40 4.42 13.03
N THR A 38 -32.48 4.02 12.15
CA THR A 38 -32.78 3.14 11.00
C THR A 38 -31.87 1.93 10.91
N HIS A 39 -30.92 1.77 11.82
CA HIS A 39 -30.05 0.61 11.89
C HIS A 39 -30.86 -0.66 12.12
N ARG A 40 -30.66 -1.68 11.27
CA ARG A 40 -31.35 -2.97 11.34
C ARG A 40 -30.47 -4.13 11.81
N GLY A 41 -29.32 -3.84 12.41
CA GLY A 41 -28.34 -4.88 12.78
C GLY A 41 -27.46 -5.37 11.63
N GLU A 42 -27.43 -4.63 10.51
CA GLU A 42 -26.57 -4.97 9.37
C GLU A 42 -25.12 -4.52 9.56
N ASP A 43 -24.16 -5.38 9.22
CA ASP A 43 -22.72 -5.10 9.36
C ASP A 43 -22.18 -4.10 8.32
N HIS A 44 -22.70 -4.20 7.09
CA HIS A 44 -22.28 -3.41 5.93
C HIS A 44 -23.48 -2.77 5.22
N PRO A 45 -24.12 -1.77 5.85
CA PRO A 45 -25.26 -1.05 5.26
C PRO A 45 -24.92 -0.47 3.89
N SER A 46 -25.92 -0.43 3.02
CA SER A 46 -25.82 0.32 1.76
C SER A 46 -25.64 1.80 2.05
N VAL A 47 -24.69 2.46 1.37
CA VAL A 47 -24.55 3.93 1.50
C VAL A 47 -25.70 4.70 0.87
N LEU A 48 -26.62 4.02 0.18
CA LEU A 48 -27.89 4.59 -0.26
C LEU A 48 -28.77 4.97 0.93
N GLU A 49 -28.89 4.06 1.90
CA GLU A 49 -29.71 4.22 3.11
C GLU A 49 -28.93 4.87 4.25
N HIS A 50 -27.61 4.70 4.25
CA HIS A 50 -26.70 5.25 5.26
C HIS A 50 -25.55 6.04 4.60
N PRO A 51 -25.81 7.27 4.15
CA PRO A 51 -24.85 8.07 3.37
C PRO A 51 -23.56 8.34 4.15
N ILE A 52 -22.44 8.40 3.42
CA ILE A 52 -21.12 8.71 3.99
C ILE A 52 -21.14 10.16 4.49
N GLN A 53 -20.82 10.33 5.77
CA GLN A 53 -20.86 11.63 6.46
C GLN A 53 -19.49 12.33 6.54
N ASP A 54 -18.49 11.79 5.82
CA ASP A 54 -17.14 12.34 5.73
C ASP A 54 -16.86 12.85 4.30
N PHE A 55 -16.00 13.88 4.22
CA PHE A 55 -15.47 14.39 2.96
C PHE A 55 -14.32 13.54 2.41
N LYS A 56 -13.65 12.75 3.26
CA LYS A 56 -12.62 11.80 2.85
C LYS A 56 -13.20 10.38 2.87
N TRP A 57 -13.03 9.65 1.78
CA TRP A 57 -13.49 8.27 1.66
C TRP A 57 -12.57 7.50 0.70
N GLY A 58 -12.62 6.17 0.74
CA GLY A 58 -11.90 5.30 -0.20
C GLY A 58 -12.70 4.04 -0.53
N ASP A 59 -12.68 3.63 -1.81
CA ASP A 59 -13.14 2.30 -2.23
C ASP A 59 -11.97 1.31 -2.16
N TYR A 60 -11.91 0.54 -1.08
CA TYR A 60 -10.87 -0.48 -0.87
C TYR A 60 -11.16 -1.80 -1.60
N SER A 61 -12.33 -1.92 -2.23
CA SER A 61 -12.71 -3.06 -3.06
C SER A 61 -12.36 -2.89 -4.55
N ALA A 62 -11.97 -1.67 -4.97
CA ALA A 62 -11.58 -1.41 -6.35
C ALA A 62 -10.44 -2.34 -6.81
N LYS A 63 -10.55 -2.90 -8.02
CA LYS A 63 -9.58 -3.84 -8.61
C LYS A 63 -8.56 -3.11 -9.49
N PRO A 64 -7.29 -3.56 -9.55
CA PRO A 64 -6.28 -2.99 -10.43
C PRO A 64 -6.63 -3.24 -11.90
N ASN A 65 -6.23 -2.34 -12.80
CA ASN A 65 -6.49 -2.37 -14.25
C ASN A 65 -7.96 -2.23 -14.70
N HIS A 66 -8.89 -1.96 -13.80
CA HIS A 66 -10.31 -1.74 -14.11
C HIS A 66 -10.62 -0.27 -14.42
N ARG A 67 -11.68 -0.04 -15.20
CA ARG A 67 -12.24 1.28 -15.48
C ARG A 67 -13.48 1.48 -14.62
N TYR A 68 -13.49 2.54 -13.81
CA TYR A 68 -14.60 2.84 -12.91
C TYR A 68 -15.29 4.16 -13.25
N THR A 69 -16.58 4.25 -12.92
CA THR A 69 -17.27 5.53 -12.75
C THR A 69 -17.92 5.54 -11.39
N TYR A 70 -17.71 6.62 -10.65
CA TYR A 70 -18.37 6.83 -9.37
C TYR A 70 -19.37 7.96 -9.53
N LYS A 71 -20.64 7.70 -9.23
CA LYS A 71 -21.67 8.74 -9.13
C LYS A 71 -21.86 9.07 -7.65
N ILE A 72 -21.47 10.29 -7.28
CA ILE A 72 -21.55 10.78 -5.92
C ILE A 72 -22.81 11.64 -5.80
N THR A 73 -23.76 11.23 -4.96
CA THR A 73 -25.06 11.89 -4.84
C THR A 73 -25.26 12.42 -3.43
N PRO A 74 -25.40 13.74 -3.23
CA PRO A 74 -25.77 14.31 -1.94
C PRO A 74 -27.13 13.77 -1.45
N ALA A 75 -27.18 13.40 -0.18
CA ALA A 75 -28.39 12.94 0.51
C ALA A 75 -28.83 13.97 1.57
N TYR A 76 -30.14 14.22 1.65
CA TYR A 76 -30.75 15.24 2.51
C TYR A 76 -31.95 14.68 3.28
N GLY A 77 -32.44 15.43 4.27
CA GLY A 77 -33.65 15.11 5.02
C GLY A 77 -33.34 14.59 6.42
N THR A 78 -34.02 13.53 6.83
CA THR A 78 -33.78 12.83 8.11
C THR A 78 -33.45 11.36 7.85
N PRO A 79 -32.82 10.63 8.78
CA PRO A 79 -32.50 9.22 8.61
C PRO A 79 -33.67 8.35 8.12
N LYS A 80 -34.89 8.61 8.61
CA LYS A 80 -36.10 7.88 8.21
C LYS A 80 -36.69 8.32 6.86
N ASN A 81 -36.37 9.52 6.39
CA ASN A 81 -36.94 10.15 5.20
C ASN A 81 -35.82 10.80 4.35
N ILE A 82 -34.93 9.97 3.81
CA ILE A 82 -33.80 10.43 3.00
C ILE A 82 -34.29 10.80 1.60
N THR A 83 -33.79 11.92 1.09
CA THR A 83 -33.98 12.34 -0.30
C THR A 83 -32.63 12.53 -0.98
N HIS A 84 -32.52 12.08 -2.24
CA HIS A 84 -31.28 12.16 -3.00
C HIS A 84 -31.35 13.28 -4.03
N SER A 85 -30.30 14.09 -4.09
CA SER A 85 -30.17 15.14 -5.10
C SER A 85 -30.25 14.56 -6.52
N ARG A 86 -31.00 15.23 -7.40
CA ARG A 86 -30.97 14.93 -8.85
C ARG A 86 -29.64 15.35 -9.51
N ARG A 87 -28.91 16.28 -8.88
CA ARG A 87 -27.58 16.72 -9.32
C ARG A 87 -26.52 15.89 -8.61
N SER A 88 -25.79 15.09 -9.37
CA SER A 88 -24.72 14.22 -8.87
C SER A 88 -23.49 14.36 -9.76
N PRO A 89 -22.35 14.85 -9.25
CA PRO A 89 -21.10 14.69 -9.98
C PRO A 89 -20.83 13.20 -10.22
N SER A 90 -20.40 12.88 -11.43
CA SER A 90 -20.06 11.52 -11.83
C SER A 90 -18.60 11.46 -12.26
N PRO A 91 -17.63 11.62 -11.32
CA PRO A 91 -16.23 11.46 -11.65
C PRO A 91 -15.98 10.07 -12.26
N SER A 92 -15.41 10.07 -13.45
CA SER A 92 -14.85 8.86 -14.05
C SER A 92 -13.38 8.75 -13.69
N GLY A 93 -12.94 7.53 -13.41
CA GLY A 93 -11.57 7.26 -13.03
C GLY A 93 -11.15 5.92 -13.61
N ARG A 94 -9.99 5.88 -14.25
CA ARG A 94 -9.37 4.61 -14.62
C ARG A 94 -8.36 4.26 -13.54
N SER A 95 -8.48 3.07 -12.94
CA SER A 95 -7.37 2.58 -12.13
C SER A 95 -6.14 2.52 -13.05
N ARG A 96 -4.98 2.99 -12.57
CA ARG A 96 -3.80 3.07 -13.43
C ARG A 96 -3.48 1.69 -13.98
N ARG A 97 -3.38 1.59 -15.31
CA ARG A 97 -2.87 0.40 -15.95
C ARG A 97 -1.36 0.43 -15.90
N ASN A 98 -0.78 -0.71 -15.53
CA ASN A 98 0.64 -0.92 -15.68
C ASN A 98 0.99 -0.82 -17.18
N THR A 99 1.97 0.02 -17.50
CA THR A 99 2.53 0.14 -18.84
C THR A 99 3.90 -0.55 -18.89
N LYS A 100 4.47 -0.66 -20.09
CA LYS A 100 5.85 -1.15 -20.25
C LYS A 100 6.87 -0.26 -19.53
N GLU A 101 6.58 1.04 -19.42
CA GLU A 101 7.43 2.04 -18.76
C GLU A 101 7.15 2.11 -17.25
N HIS A 102 5.88 2.20 -16.84
CA HIS A 102 5.48 2.47 -15.46
C HIS A 102 4.58 1.37 -14.89
N THR A 103 4.94 0.84 -13.72
CA THR A 103 4.15 -0.16 -12.99
C THR A 103 3.87 0.38 -11.59
N VAL A 104 2.63 0.27 -11.12
CA VAL A 104 2.20 0.82 -9.83
C VAL A 104 1.47 -0.26 -9.04
N TYR A 105 1.91 -0.45 -7.79
CA TYR A 105 1.32 -1.38 -6.85
C TYR A 105 0.74 -0.64 -5.65
N PHE A 106 -0.33 -1.20 -5.08
CA PHE A 106 -0.99 -0.69 -3.88
C PHE A 106 -1.33 -1.88 -3.01
N ASN A 107 -0.78 -1.96 -1.80
CA ASN A 107 -1.17 -2.96 -0.81
C ASN A 107 -2.45 -2.54 -0.06
N ARG A 108 -3.05 -3.48 0.67
CA ARG A 108 -4.08 -3.23 1.69
C ARG A 108 -3.36 -3.08 3.02
N GLY A 109 -2.84 -1.89 3.27
CA GLY A 109 -1.80 -1.63 4.27
C GLY A 109 -2.14 -1.79 5.76
N VAL A 110 -3.22 -2.51 6.13
CA VAL A 110 -3.58 -2.73 7.55
C VAL A 110 -4.18 -4.12 7.75
N ALA A 111 -3.39 -5.01 8.35
CA ALA A 111 -3.87 -6.30 8.84
C ALA A 111 -4.92 -6.15 9.96
N GLY A 112 -4.86 -5.08 10.75
CA GLY A 112 -5.88 -4.77 11.78
C GLY A 112 -7.22 -4.20 11.25
N SER A 113 -7.47 -4.21 9.94
CA SER A 113 -8.73 -3.67 9.41
C SER A 113 -9.90 -4.61 9.65
N GLN A 114 -11.11 -4.06 9.83
CA GLN A 114 -12.34 -4.87 9.94
C GLN A 114 -12.53 -5.79 8.74
N ALA A 115 -12.18 -5.32 7.54
CA ALA A 115 -12.28 -6.12 6.32
C ALA A 115 -11.30 -7.31 6.32
N PHE A 116 -10.11 -7.16 6.91
CA PHE A 116 -9.19 -8.28 7.11
C PHE A 116 -9.76 -9.27 8.12
N ALA A 117 -10.17 -8.80 9.30
CA ALA A 117 -10.70 -9.64 10.37
C ALA A 117 -11.96 -10.42 9.95
N GLN A 118 -12.81 -9.85 9.09
CA GLN A 118 -13.97 -10.56 8.56
C GLN A 118 -13.60 -11.60 7.49
N LYS A 119 -12.55 -11.35 6.72
CA LYS A 119 -12.13 -12.23 5.63
C LYS A 119 -11.25 -13.38 6.10
N PHE A 120 -10.46 -13.15 7.15
CA PHE A 120 -9.51 -14.08 7.75
C PHE A 120 -9.67 -14.08 9.27
N PRO A 121 -10.86 -14.46 9.81
CA PRO A 121 -11.14 -14.40 11.25
C PRO A 121 -10.22 -15.28 12.10
N GLU A 122 -9.62 -16.31 11.51
CA GLU A 122 -8.66 -17.22 12.13
C GLU A 122 -7.22 -16.71 12.12
N ILE A 123 -6.89 -15.72 11.27
CA ILE A 123 -5.51 -15.25 11.10
C ILE A 123 -5.21 -14.15 12.09
N THR A 124 -4.28 -14.44 12.99
CA THR A 124 -3.76 -13.51 13.99
C THR A 124 -2.56 -12.72 13.47
N LYS A 125 -2.14 -11.70 14.22
CA LYS A 125 -0.89 -10.99 13.93
C LYS A 125 0.32 -11.92 14.00
N LYS A 126 0.36 -12.83 14.98
CA LYS A 126 1.45 -13.82 15.11
C LYS A 126 1.54 -14.71 13.87
N ASP A 127 0.40 -15.15 13.34
CA ASP A 127 0.37 -15.90 12.09
C ASP A 127 0.99 -15.08 10.96
N LEU A 128 0.57 -13.81 10.79
CA LEU A 128 1.12 -12.90 9.77
C LEU A 128 2.62 -12.59 9.89
N ASP A 129 3.15 -12.61 11.11
CA ASP A 129 4.58 -12.44 11.40
C ASP A 129 5.37 -13.76 11.24
N GLY A 130 4.72 -14.85 10.83
CA GLY A 130 5.34 -16.17 10.70
C GLY A 130 5.64 -16.86 12.04
N GLN A 131 5.04 -16.38 13.13
CA GLN A 131 5.20 -16.87 14.50
C GLN A 131 3.96 -17.63 15.02
N GLY A 132 2.97 -17.83 14.16
CA GLY A 132 1.74 -18.57 14.47
C GLY A 132 1.63 -19.89 13.71
N ASP A 133 0.62 -20.67 14.04
CA ASP A 133 0.44 -22.04 13.53
C ASP A 133 -0.42 -22.08 12.26
N ASN A 134 -1.10 -20.99 11.90
CA ASN A 134 -1.98 -20.95 10.74
C ASN A 134 -1.23 -20.60 9.45
N ASP A 135 -1.59 -21.27 8.35
CA ASP A 135 -1.16 -20.86 7.02
C ASP A 135 -1.73 -19.48 6.67
N ASN A 136 -0.84 -18.49 6.56
CA ASN A 136 -1.18 -17.10 6.30
C ASN A 136 -1.08 -16.71 4.83
N ALA A 137 -0.74 -17.63 3.91
CA ALA A 137 -0.33 -17.27 2.55
C ALA A 137 -1.42 -16.51 1.79
N ALA A 138 -2.68 -16.94 1.92
CA ALA A 138 -3.83 -16.26 1.32
C ALA A 138 -4.05 -14.85 1.91
N ALA A 139 -3.82 -14.69 3.21
CA ALA A 139 -3.93 -13.42 3.92
C ALA A 139 -2.82 -12.45 3.48
N VAL A 140 -1.57 -12.91 3.42
CA VAL A 140 -0.41 -12.15 2.92
C VAL A 140 -0.61 -11.75 1.46
N GLN A 141 -1.07 -12.66 0.60
CA GLN A 141 -1.38 -12.36 -0.80
C GLN A 141 -2.47 -11.28 -0.92
N TRP A 142 -3.54 -11.41 -0.13
CA TRP A 142 -4.63 -10.45 -0.12
C TRP A 142 -4.17 -9.07 0.38
N LEU A 143 -3.36 -9.02 1.44
CA LEU A 143 -2.79 -7.78 1.95
C LEU A 143 -1.79 -7.17 0.97
N SER A 144 -0.92 -7.98 0.36
CA SER A 144 0.06 -7.56 -0.65
C SER A 144 -0.61 -6.87 -1.84
N ARG A 145 -1.71 -7.46 -2.34
CA ARG A 145 -2.43 -6.97 -3.53
C ARG A 145 -1.46 -6.74 -4.71
N GLY A 146 -0.55 -7.69 -4.92
CA GLY A 146 0.43 -7.68 -6.03
C GLY A 146 1.71 -6.91 -5.74
N LEU A 147 1.83 -6.19 -4.62
CA LEU A 147 3.02 -5.41 -4.29
C LEU A 147 4.23 -6.30 -3.98
N LEU A 148 4.06 -7.31 -3.14
CA LEU A 148 5.09 -8.29 -2.81
C LEU A 148 5.52 -9.05 -4.06
N GLU A 149 4.55 -9.57 -4.82
CA GLU A 149 4.78 -10.32 -6.05
C GLU A 149 5.53 -9.46 -7.08
N GLY A 150 5.13 -8.20 -7.22
CA GLY A 150 5.79 -7.23 -8.08
C GLY A 150 7.23 -6.94 -7.66
N MET A 151 7.48 -6.80 -6.35
CA MET A 151 8.82 -6.54 -5.81
C MET A 151 9.73 -7.75 -5.99
N CYS A 152 9.24 -8.96 -5.67
CA CYS A 152 9.97 -10.20 -5.87
C CYS A 152 10.28 -10.42 -7.35
N ALA A 153 9.32 -10.17 -8.24
CA ALA A 153 9.53 -10.26 -9.69
C ALA A 153 10.56 -9.22 -10.18
N PHE A 154 10.60 -8.02 -9.59
CA PHE A 154 11.62 -7.01 -9.89
C PHE A 154 13.02 -7.48 -9.48
N ILE A 155 13.18 -8.00 -8.27
CA ILE A 155 14.45 -8.55 -7.76
C ILE A 155 14.88 -9.78 -8.58
N ALA A 156 13.91 -10.61 -9.01
CA ALA A 156 14.14 -11.79 -9.84
C ALA A 156 14.78 -11.49 -11.20
N LYS A 157 14.65 -10.26 -11.72
CA LYS A 157 15.32 -9.83 -12.96
C LYS A 157 16.84 -9.89 -12.87
N ALA A 158 17.40 -9.72 -11.67
CA ALA A 158 18.84 -9.79 -11.47
C ALA A 158 19.31 -11.26 -11.50
N LYS A 159 19.83 -11.69 -12.65
CA LYS A 159 20.29 -13.07 -12.88
C LYS A 159 21.63 -13.09 -13.64
N GLY A 160 22.65 -13.65 -13.00
CA GLY A 160 24.00 -13.77 -13.56
C GLY A 160 24.90 -12.56 -13.28
N LYS A 161 26.18 -12.73 -13.57
CA LYS A 161 27.26 -11.78 -13.25
C LYS A 161 27.13 -10.39 -13.89
N ASP A 162 26.38 -10.28 -14.98
CA ASP A 162 26.15 -9.02 -15.68
C ASP A 162 25.07 -8.18 -14.99
N TRP A 163 24.33 -8.74 -14.03
CA TRP A 163 23.25 -8.04 -13.34
C TRP A 163 23.64 -7.66 -11.92
N GLY A 164 23.06 -6.56 -11.43
CA GLY A 164 23.25 -6.14 -10.05
C GLY A 164 22.03 -5.45 -9.46
N LEU A 165 22.02 -5.37 -8.12
CA LEU A 165 21.02 -4.66 -7.34
C LEU A 165 21.73 -3.67 -6.40
N ARG A 166 21.22 -2.45 -6.33
CA ARG A 166 21.59 -1.46 -5.30
C ARG A 166 20.35 -1.14 -4.49
N VAL A 167 20.30 -1.64 -3.27
CA VAL A 167 19.17 -1.49 -2.35
C VAL A 167 19.52 -0.43 -1.32
N CYS A 168 18.66 0.56 -1.12
CA CYS A 168 18.75 1.49 0.01
C CYS A 168 17.43 1.44 0.77
N ILE A 169 17.49 0.95 2.01
CA ILE A 169 16.31 0.60 2.78
C ILE A 169 16.39 1.04 4.25
N PHE A 170 15.27 1.52 4.76
CA PHE A 170 15.09 1.93 6.15
C PHE A 170 14.82 0.72 7.07
N GLU A 171 13.57 0.25 7.13
CA GLU A 171 13.20 -0.98 7.83
C GLU A 171 13.32 -2.18 6.89
N PHE A 172 13.93 -3.26 7.38
CA PHE A 172 14.39 -4.40 6.57
C PHE A 172 14.24 -5.72 7.34
N THR A 173 12.99 -6.05 7.67
CA THR A 173 12.61 -7.24 8.45
C THR A 173 11.73 -8.24 7.68
N PHE A 174 11.14 -7.86 6.54
CA PHE A 174 10.18 -8.73 5.86
C PHE A 174 10.83 -9.87 5.07
N GLN A 175 10.84 -11.07 5.66
CA GLN A 175 11.60 -12.24 5.20
C GLN A 175 11.43 -12.61 3.71
N PRO A 176 10.23 -12.61 3.11
CA PRO A 176 10.08 -12.96 1.70
C PRO A 176 10.90 -12.10 0.73
N VAL A 177 11.13 -10.83 1.06
CA VAL A 177 11.94 -9.91 0.25
C VAL A 177 13.43 -10.11 0.50
N LEU A 178 13.82 -10.34 1.76
CA LEU A 178 15.21 -10.65 2.11
C LEU A 178 15.66 -11.97 1.45
N ASP A 179 14.79 -12.98 1.43
CA ASP A 179 15.01 -14.25 0.75
C ASP A 179 15.14 -14.09 -0.77
N GLU A 180 14.37 -13.19 -1.38
CA GLU A 180 14.49 -12.94 -2.82
C GLU A 180 15.80 -12.22 -3.16
N LEU A 181 16.30 -11.35 -2.29
CA LEU A 181 17.64 -10.76 -2.40
C LEU A 181 18.74 -11.83 -2.26
N ARG A 182 18.59 -12.76 -1.31
CA ARG A 182 19.47 -13.93 -1.18
C ARG A 182 19.46 -14.74 -2.48
N LYS A 183 18.30 -15.04 -3.04
CA LYS A 183 18.18 -15.78 -4.31
C LYS A 183 18.85 -15.02 -5.46
N ALA A 184 18.74 -13.69 -5.53
CA ALA A 184 19.45 -12.88 -6.53
C ALA A 184 20.97 -13.04 -6.43
N HIS A 185 21.52 -12.99 -5.21
CA HIS A 185 22.93 -13.26 -4.97
C HIS A 185 23.32 -14.69 -5.38
N LEU A 186 22.52 -15.70 -5.03
CA LEU A 186 22.76 -17.09 -5.44
C LEU A 186 22.69 -17.29 -6.96
N ARG A 187 21.87 -16.48 -7.67
CA ARG A 187 21.87 -16.37 -9.14
C ARG A 187 23.10 -15.65 -9.70
N LYS A 188 24.10 -15.32 -8.87
CA LYS A 188 25.35 -14.63 -9.22
C LYS A 188 25.20 -13.15 -9.59
N ALA A 189 24.06 -12.52 -9.26
CA ALA A 189 23.95 -11.07 -9.38
C ALA A 189 24.76 -10.37 -8.30
N ASP A 190 25.31 -9.20 -8.62
CA ASP A 190 26.00 -8.34 -7.66
C ASP A 190 24.98 -7.54 -6.81
N VAL A 191 24.73 -8.00 -5.60
CA VAL A 191 23.72 -7.42 -4.69
C VAL A 191 24.42 -6.65 -3.58
N GLN A 192 24.10 -5.36 -3.45
CA GLN A 192 24.57 -4.50 -2.36
C GLN A 192 23.38 -3.81 -1.70
N VAL A 193 23.34 -3.88 -0.36
CA VAL A 193 22.28 -3.30 0.46
C VAL A 193 22.86 -2.27 1.41
N LEU A 194 22.35 -1.05 1.39
CA LEU A 194 22.57 -0.04 2.40
C LEU A 194 21.34 0.00 3.32
N ASN A 195 21.49 -0.46 4.54
CA ASN A 195 20.39 -0.50 5.53
C ASN A 195 20.64 0.54 6.64
N ASP A 196 19.62 1.32 7.01
CA ASP A 196 19.73 2.24 8.13
C ASP A 196 19.77 1.50 9.47
N GLN A 197 20.84 1.76 10.22
CA GLN A 197 21.12 1.15 11.52
C GLN A 197 21.53 2.22 12.55
N LYS A 198 21.04 3.45 12.38
CA LYS A 198 21.41 4.59 13.21
C LYS A 198 20.97 4.40 14.66
N SER A 199 19.74 3.96 14.90
CA SER A 199 19.20 3.79 16.26
C SER A 199 19.46 2.38 16.79
N LYS A 200 19.44 2.23 18.12
CA LYS A 200 19.50 0.91 18.76
C LYS A 200 18.25 0.08 18.39
N ALA A 201 17.06 0.68 18.47
CA ALA A 201 15.80 0.02 18.12
C ALA A 201 15.80 -0.53 16.68
N LEU A 202 16.20 0.27 15.68
CA LEU A 202 16.26 -0.19 14.29
C LEU A 202 17.22 -1.36 14.09
N ARG A 203 18.33 -1.39 14.84
CA ARG A 203 19.28 -2.51 14.78
C ARG A 203 18.70 -3.78 15.38
N GLU A 204 18.03 -3.65 16.52
CA GLU A 204 17.39 -4.77 17.20
C GLU A 204 16.27 -5.40 16.35
N GLU A 205 15.62 -4.60 15.50
CA GLU A 205 14.61 -5.07 14.53
C GLU A 205 15.26 -5.68 13.27
N ASN A 206 16.19 -4.97 12.62
CA ASN A 206 16.71 -5.38 11.30
C ASN A 206 17.69 -6.56 11.36
N LEU A 207 18.59 -6.60 12.36
CA LEU A 207 19.70 -7.56 12.37
C LEU A 207 19.27 -9.04 12.45
N PRO A 208 18.26 -9.42 13.26
CA PRO A 208 17.77 -10.80 13.28
C PRO A 208 17.30 -11.28 11.91
N ALA A 209 16.45 -10.52 11.22
CA ALA A 209 15.92 -10.89 9.90
C ALA A 209 17.04 -10.97 8.83
N ILE A 210 17.99 -10.03 8.86
CA ILE A 210 19.19 -10.06 7.98
C ILE A 210 19.99 -11.36 8.19
N ALA A 211 20.17 -11.77 9.45
CA ALA A 211 20.89 -12.98 9.80
C ALA A 211 20.12 -14.24 9.38
N GLU A 212 18.81 -14.28 9.59
CA GLU A 212 17.92 -15.38 9.19
C GLU A 212 17.94 -15.61 7.68
N ALA A 213 17.82 -14.54 6.89
CA ALA A 213 17.98 -14.58 5.43
C ALA A 213 19.42 -14.93 4.99
N ARG A 214 20.39 -14.93 5.92
CA ARG A 214 21.83 -15.09 5.72
C ARG A 214 22.36 -14.23 4.57
N ILE A 215 22.01 -12.94 4.63
CA ILE A 215 22.45 -11.89 3.69
C ILE A 215 23.36 -10.86 4.34
N SER A 216 23.85 -11.09 5.57
CA SER A 216 24.71 -10.13 6.29
C SER A 216 25.92 -9.66 5.46
N GLY A 217 26.51 -10.55 4.64
CA GLY A 217 27.62 -10.20 3.74
C GLY A 217 27.24 -9.29 2.56
N LEU A 218 25.95 -9.07 2.31
CA LEU A 218 25.43 -8.16 1.29
C LEU A 218 25.08 -6.78 1.86
N VAL A 219 25.04 -6.65 3.20
CA VAL A 219 24.51 -5.47 3.89
C VAL A 219 25.63 -4.62 4.47
N THR A 220 25.67 -3.37 4.01
CA THR A 220 26.46 -2.30 4.60
C THR A 220 25.58 -1.50 5.56
N PRO A 221 25.92 -1.38 6.85
CA PRO A 221 25.15 -0.61 7.81
C PRO A 221 25.40 0.90 7.62
N ARG A 222 24.33 1.67 7.46
CA ARG A 222 24.37 3.13 7.54
C ARG A 222 24.15 3.57 8.99
N LYS A 223 25.22 4.04 9.64
CA LYS A 223 25.16 4.62 10.99
C LYS A 223 24.92 6.14 10.99
N ALA A 224 25.41 6.83 9.95
CA ALA A 224 25.23 8.25 9.65
C ALA A 224 25.16 9.19 10.89
N ALA A 225 26.24 9.18 11.68
CA ALA A 225 26.39 10.06 12.83
C ALA A 225 26.20 11.54 12.42
N GLY A 226 25.39 12.28 13.18
CA GLY A 226 25.10 13.69 12.91
C GLY A 226 24.07 13.97 11.80
N GLN A 227 23.55 12.96 11.10
CA GLN A 227 22.52 13.14 10.07
C GLN A 227 21.16 12.56 10.47
N GLY A 228 20.10 12.94 9.76
CA GLY A 228 18.76 12.34 9.89
C GLY A 228 18.71 10.85 9.52
N LEU A 229 17.59 10.20 9.85
CA LEU A 229 17.30 8.82 9.43
C LEU A 229 17.29 8.73 7.91
N GLY A 230 17.95 7.71 7.37
CA GLY A 230 17.96 7.37 5.96
C GLY A 230 16.67 6.65 5.60
N HIS A 231 15.59 7.40 5.44
CA HIS A 231 14.23 6.87 5.22
C HIS A 231 14.00 6.35 3.78
N ASN A 232 15.07 5.89 3.13
CA ASN A 232 15.09 5.44 1.74
C ASN A 232 14.40 4.08 1.60
N LYS A 233 13.71 3.89 0.47
CA LYS A 233 12.99 2.67 0.12
C LYS A 233 13.07 2.46 -1.39
N PHE A 234 14.26 2.11 -1.88
CA PHE A 234 14.44 1.89 -3.30
C PHE A 234 15.42 0.77 -3.63
N ILE A 235 15.24 0.22 -4.84
CA ILE A 235 16.12 -0.79 -5.43
C ILE A 235 16.41 -0.37 -6.87
N VAL A 236 17.69 -0.23 -7.20
CA VAL A 236 18.14 0.01 -8.58
C VAL A 236 18.58 -1.31 -9.19
N LEU A 237 18.01 -1.67 -10.33
CA LEU A 237 18.46 -2.79 -11.16
C LEU A 237 19.54 -2.31 -12.11
N LEU A 238 20.65 -3.03 -12.14
CA LEU A 238 21.80 -2.78 -13.01
C LEU A 238 21.95 -3.88 -14.05
N HIS A 239 22.35 -3.50 -15.26
CA HIS A 239 22.86 -4.42 -16.28
C HIS A 239 24.21 -3.90 -16.80
N LYS A 240 25.26 -4.73 -16.70
CA LYS A 240 26.67 -4.41 -16.99
C LYS A 240 27.12 -3.11 -16.31
N GLY A 241 26.77 -2.98 -15.02
CA GLY A 241 27.08 -1.80 -14.20
C GLY A 241 26.24 -0.54 -14.49
N ARG A 242 25.32 -0.58 -15.46
CA ARG A 242 24.47 0.57 -15.81
C ARG A 242 23.08 0.45 -15.17
N PRO A 243 22.54 1.50 -14.52
CA PRO A 243 21.15 1.51 -14.07
C PRO A 243 20.18 1.36 -15.24
N VAL A 244 19.27 0.40 -15.13
CA VAL A 244 18.26 0.11 -16.17
C VAL A 244 16.83 0.23 -15.66
N GLU A 245 16.59 -0.03 -14.38
CA GLU A 245 15.27 0.14 -13.76
C GLU A 245 15.36 0.54 -12.29
N LEU A 246 14.30 1.20 -11.78
CA LEU A 246 14.16 1.62 -10.39
C LEU A 246 12.85 1.08 -9.81
N TRP A 247 12.93 0.50 -8.62
CA TRP A 247 11.81 0.28 -7.71
C TRP A 247 11.88 1.29 -6.57
N THR A 248 10.80 2.03 -6.29
CA THR A 248 10.75 2.93 -5.14
C THR A 248 9.31 3.14 -4.65
N GLY A 249 9.15 3.62 -3.41
CA GLY A 249 7.85 3.93 -2.82
C GLY A 249 7.94 4.34 -1.36
N SER A 250 6.79 4.41 -0.68
CA SER A 250 6.74 4.71 0.76
C SER A 250 6.69 3.46 1.65
N THR A 251 6.57 2.27 1.06
CA THR A 251 6.45 1.01 1.80
C THR A 251 7.80 0.59 2.38
N ASN A 252 7.85 0.42 3.70
CA ASN A 252 8.96 -0.23 4.38
C ASN A 252 9.03 -1.72 4.00
N ILE A 253 10.22 -2.34 4.03
CA ILE A 253 10.35 -3.81 3.91
C ILE A 253 10.28 -4.37 5.33
N ALA A 254 9.12 -4.21 5.97
CA ALA A 254 8.90 -4.59 7.35
C ALA A 254 7.71 -5.55 7.47
N GLU A 255 7.72 -6.32 8.56
CA GLU A 255 6.56 -7.10 8.99
C GLU A 255 5.31 -6.22 9.21
N TRP A 256 4.15 -6.87 9.30
CA TRP A 256 2.89 -6.17 9.45
C TRP A 256 2.83 -5.47 10.80
N HIS A 257 2.71 -4.14 10.78
CA HIS A 257 2.51 -3.42 12.03
C HIS A 257 1.14 -3.76 12.62
N GLU A 258 1.14 -4.14 13.90
CA GLU A 258 -0.04 -3.93 14.75
C GLU A 258 -0.23 -2.43 14.88
N GLU A 259 -1.42 -1.94 14.56
CA GLU A 259 -1.74 -0.56 14.80
C GLU A 259 -1.74 -0.33 16.32
N LYS A 260 -0.72 0.35 16.87
CA LYS A 260 -0.84 0.96 18.20
C LYS A 260 -1.79 2.14 18.04
N LEU A 261 -3.07 1.87 18.23
CA LEU A 261 -4.17 2.82 18.22
C LEU A 261 -3.87 3.93 19.23
N THR A 262 -3.28 5.04 18.79
CA THR A 262 -3.49 6.30 19.49
C THR A 262 -5.01 6.53 19.44
N GLY A 263 -5.66 6.89 20.56
CA GLY A 263 -7.12 6.94 20.73
C GLY A 263 -7.92 7.81 19.74
N LEU A 264 -7.28 8.35 18.70
CA LEU A 264 -7.85 8.97 17.51
C LEU A 264 -8.45 7.97 16.50
N ASN A 265 -8.10 6.68 16.58
CA ASN A 265 -8.45 5.69 15.55
C ASN A 265 -9.68 4.82 15.87
N VAL A 266 -10.41 5.09 16.96
CA VAL A 266 -11.62 4.32 17.36
C VAL A 266 -12.76 4.35 16.32
N HIS A 267 -12.64 5.16 15.26
CA HIS A 267 -13.58 5.22 14.14
C HIS A 267 -12.92 5.11 12.75
N VAL A 268 -11.60 4.84 12.67
CA VAL A 268 -10.87 4.74 11.40
C VAL A 268 -10.95 3.30 10.88
N ARG A 269 -11.80 3.05 9.88
CA ARG A 269 -11.99 1.71 9.30
C ARG A 269 -10.98 1.33 8.22
N TYR A 270 -10.18 2.29 7.73
CA TYR A 270 -9.12 2.05 6.75
C TYR A 270 -7.99 3.08 6.85
N VAL A 271 -6.74 2.63 7.00
CA VAL A 271 -5.53 3.47 6.90
C VAL A 271 -4.92 3.33 5.50
N HIS A 272 -4.36 4.44 5.03
CA HIS A 272 -3.89 4.68 3.66
C HIS A 272 -2.36 4.62 3.61
N ASN A 273 -1.77 3.73 2.81
CA ASN A 273 -0.38 3.82 2.37
C ASN A 273 -0.29 4.09 0.85
N LYS A 274 0.68 4.92 0.43
CA LYS A 274 0.69 5.75 -0.80
C LYS A 274 1.84 5.42 -1.79
N TYR A 275 1.52 5.34 -3.11
CA TYR A 275 2.33 5.75 -4.32
C TYR A 275 3.68 5.02 -4.66
N TYR A 276 4.37 5.06 -5.84
CA TYR A 276 4.20 5.32 -7.31
C TYR A 276 5.57 5.03 -8.09
N GLN A 277 5.54 4.88 -9.44
CA GLN A 277 6.60 5.06 -10.50
C GLN A 277 7.81 4.10 -10.73
N ARG A 278 8.03 3.73 -12.01
CA ARG A 278 9.22 3.03 -12.59
C ARG A 278 9.83 3.88 -13.72
N GLY A 279 10.91 4.62 -13.54
CA GLY A 279 11.53 5.39 -14.64
C GLY A 279 12.56 4.57 -15.41
N SER A 280 12.59 4.64 -16.75
CA SER A 280 13.83 4.35 -17.49
C SER A 280 14.79 5.51 -17.25
N VAL A 281 15.97 5.25 -16.69
CA VAL A 281 16.99 6.29 -16.52
C VAL A 281 17.47 6.69 -17.92
N ARG A 282 16.98 7.82 -18.45
CA ARG A 282 17.60 8.46 -19.62
C ARG A 282 18.77 9.30 -19.16
N GLU A 283 19.77 9.39 -20.03
CA GLU A 283 21.13 9.89 -19.85
C GLU A 283 21.30 11.36 -19.37
N GLN A 284 20.23 12.06 -18.99
CA GLN A 284 20.28 13.48 -18.62
C GLN A 284 20.57 13.80 -17.15
N GLU A 285 20.57 12.83 -16.22
CA GLU A 285 20.82 13.11 -14.79
C GLU A 285 22.31 13.10 -14.39
N ARG A 286 23.24 13.06 -15.35
CA ARG A 286 24.69 13.05 -15.11
C ARG A 286 25.29 14.37 -14.60
N LYS A 287 24.51 15.45 -14.45
CA LYS A 287 25.04 16.78 -14.10
C LYS A 287 25.07 17.13 -12.60
N HIS A 288 24.54 16.31 -11.69
CA HIS A 288 24.37 16.70 -10.28
C HIS A 288 25.19 15.95 -9.24
N PHE A 289 26.06 15.00 -9.64
CA PHE A 289 27.03 14.42 -8.71
C PHE A 289 28.41 14.99 -9.00
N GLY A 290 28.68 16.13 -8.38
CA GLY A 290 30.01 16.72 -8.31
C GLY A 290 30.98 15.73 -7.68
N LYS A 291 32.16 15.64 -8.28
CA LYS A 291 33.32 14.91 -7.75
C LYS A 291 33.59 15.38 -6.32
N ALA A 292 33.61 14.47 -5.36
CA ALA A 292 34.28 14.68 -4.09
C ALA A 292 35.75 14.24 -4.23
N PRO A 293 36.68 14.90 -3.54
CA PRO A 293 38.12 14.59 -3.58
C PRO A 293 38.45 13.17 -3.11
#